data_AF-A0A6G3D308-F1
#
_entry.id   AF-A0A6G3D308-F1
#
_cell.length_a   1.000
_cell.length_b   1.000
_cell.length_c   1.000
_cell.angle_alpha   90.00
_cell.angle_beta   90.00
_cell.angle_gamma   90.00
#
_symmetry.space_group_name_H-M   'P 1'
#
loop_
_entity.id
_entity.type
_entity.pdbx_description
1 polymer ?
#
loop_
_entity_poly.entity_id
_entity_poly.type
_entity_poly.pdbx_seq_one_letter_code
_entity_poly.pdbx_strand_id
1 'polypeptide(L)' 'RPADVAFSLATTRGVMEHRAVMVGTDLRELAEGLGALTQTATAVPGRTAFLFTGQGAQRVGMGRELY' A
#
# COMPACT_ATOMS: atom_id res chain seq x y z
N ARG A 1 15.25 -8.69 3.61
CA ARG A 1 14.81 -7.35 4.06
C ARG A 1 13.32 -7.20 3.75
N PRO A 2 12.54 -6.36 4.45
CA PRO A 2 11.10 -6.17 4.17
C PRO A 2 10.80 -5.93 2.69
N ALA A 3 11.64 -5.12 2.01
CA ALA A 3 11.53 -4.86 0.58
C ALA A 3 11.67 -6.13 -0.29
N ASP A 4 12.59 -7.05 0.02
CA ASP A 4 12.79 -8.28 -0.77
C ASP A 4 11.56 -9.21 -0.66
N VAL A 5 10.94 -9.27 0.52
CA VAL A 5 9.72 -10.06 0.76
C VAL A 5 8.54 -9.43 0.04
N ALA A 6 8.35 -8.12 0.17
CA ALA A 6 7.28 -7.38 -0.51
C ALA A 6 7.40 -7.54 -2.04
N PHE A 7 8.61 -7.41 -2.59
CA PHE A 7 8.87 -7.63 -4.02
C PHE A 7 8.47 -9.05 -4.45
N SER A 8 8.90 -10.06 -3.70
CA SER A 8 8.60 -11.47 -4.01
C SER A 8 7.09 -11.75 -3.98
N LEU A 9 6.37 -11.24 -2.97
CA LEU A 9 4.92 -11.38 -2.85
C LEU A 9 4.18 -10.70 -4.01
N ALA A 10 4.63 -9.52 -4.43
CA ALA A 10 4.00 -8.75 -5.50
C ALA A 10 4.24 -9.35 -6.90
N THR A 11 5.35 -10.07 -7.11
CA THR A 11 5.80 -10.43 -8.48
C THR A 11 5.85 -11.92 -8.77
N THR A 12 5.93 -12.79 -7.76
CA THR A 12 6.16 -14.23 -7.97
C THR A 12 5.03 -15.13 -7.44
N ARG A 13 4.13 -14.60 -6.62
CA ARG A 13 3.01 -15.35 -6.05
C ARG A 13 1.75 -15.17 -6.89
N GLY A 14 0.87 -16.16 -6.83
CA GLY A 14 -0.43 -16.12 -7.49
C GLY A 14 -1.30 -14.99 -6.93
N VAL A 15 -2.03 -14.32 -7.82
CA VAL A 15 -2.91 -13.22 -7.46
C VAL A 15 -4.29 -13.77 -7.10
N MET A 16 -4.63 -13.77 -5.82
CA MET A 16 -5.92 -14.28 -5.31
C MET A 16 -7.03 -13.22 -5.35
N GLU A 17 -8.29 -13.63 -5.19
CA GLU A 17 -9.44 -12.72 -5.23
C GLU A 17 -9.45 -11.75 -4.04
N HIS A 18 -9.35 -12.27 -2.81
CA HIS A 18 -9.28 -11.49 -1.58
C HIS A 18 -7.83 -11.14 -1.26
N ARG A 19 -7.53 -9.84 -1.12
CA ARG A 19 -6.17 -9.32 -0.96
C ARG A 19 -6.08 -8.38 0.23
N ALA A 20 -4.91 -8.35 0.85
CA ALA A 20 -4.53 -7.38 1.88
C ALA A 20 -3.11 -6.88 1.59
N VAL A 21 -2.84 -5.62 1.94
CA VAL A 21 -1.51 -4.98 1.78
C VAL A 21 -1.17 -4.26 3.06
N MET A 22 0.01 -4.56 3.62
CA MET A 22 0.60 -3.82 4.72
C MET A 22 1.69 -2.90 4.18
N VAL A 23 1.71 -1.66 4.66
CA VAL A 23 2.75 -0.67 4.35
C VAL A 23 3.51 -0.40 5.62
N GLY A 24 4.84 -0.49 5.55
CA GLY A 24 5.72 -0.30 6.69
C GLY A 24 7.19 -0.37 6.26
N THR A 25 8.06 0.10 7.13
CA THR A 25 9.50 0.24 6.85
C THR A 25 10.35 -0.85 7.53
N ASP A 26 9.82 -1.47 8.59
CA ASP A 26 10.49 -2.53 9.33
C ASP A 26 9.59 -3.75 9.62
N LEU A 27 10.20 -4.83 10.09
CA LEU A 27 9.50 -6.09 10.33
C LEU A 27 8.52 -6.04 11.50
N ARG A 28 8.78 -5.20 12.51
CA ARG A 28 7.94 -5.11 13.70
C ARG A 28 6.63 -4.42 13.33
N GLU A 29 6.70 -3.29 12.63
CA GLU A 29 5.53 -2.56 12.12
C GLU A 29 4.66 -3.46 11.24
N LEU A 30 5.28 -4.20 10.32
CA LEU A 30 4.57 -5.13 9.44
C LEU A 30 3.91 -6.29 10.21
N ALA A 31 4.59 -6.85 11.21
CA ALA A 31 4.06 -7.94 12.03
C ALA A 31 2.88 -7.50 12.91
N GLU A 32 2.97 -6.31 13.51
CA GLU A 32 1.87 -5.71 14.28
C GLU A 32 0.65 -5.47 13.37
N GLY A 33 0.85 -4.92 12.17
CA GLY A 33 -0.22 -4.71 11.19
C GLY A 33 -0.87 -6.03 10.72
N LEU A 34 -0.07 -7.06 10.47
CA LEU A 34 -0.57 -8.40 10.14
C LEU A 34 -1.39 -9.01 11.29
N GLY A 35 -0.94 -8.85 12.54
CA GLY A 35 -1.67 -9.33 13.71
C GLY A 35 -3.01 -8.63 13.93
N ALA A 36 -3.14 -7.39 13.46
CA ALA A 36 -4.37 -6.60 13.53
C ALA A 36 -5.27 -6.72 12.28
N LEU A 37 -4.88 -7.52 11.28
CA LEU A 37 -5.61 -7.61 10.01
C LEU A 37 -6.98 -8.26 10.19
N THR A 38 -8.03 -7.49 9.94
CA THR A 38 -9.43 -7.97 10.02
C THR A 38 -10.17 -7.90 8.70
N GLN A 39 -9.60 -7.24 7.68
CA GLN A 39 -10.29 -6.94 6.44
C GLN A 39 -9.42 -7.23 5.22
N THR A 40 -10.07 -7.73 4.17
CA THR A 40 -9.49 -7.91 2.83
C THR A 40 -10.34 -7.17 1.81
N ALA A 41 -9.76 -6.88 0.65
CA ALA A 41 -10.47 -6.26 -0.47
C ALA A 41 -10.41 -7.16 -1.72
N THR A 42 -11.45 -7.05 -2.55
CA THR A 42 -11.49 -7.65 -3.89
C THR A 42 -11.27 -6.56 -4.93
N ALA A 43 -10.47 -6.84 -5.95
CA ALA A 43 -10.23 -5.89 -7.04
C ALA A 43 -11.46 -5.79 -7.96
N VAL A 44 -11.91 -4.56 -8.24
CA VAL A 44 -12.99 -4.29 -9.19
C VAL A 44 -12.39 -3.76 -10.49
N PRO A 45 -12.74 -4.31 -11.66
CA PRO A 45 -12.25 -3.80 -12.94
C PRO A 45 -12.77 -2.39 -13.22
N GLY A 46 -11.93 -1.53 -13.80
CA GLY A 46 -12.29 -0.15 -14.10
C GLY A 46 -11.23 0.59 -14.90
N ARG A 47 -11.57 1.79 -15.38
CA ARG A 47 -10.62 2.70 -16.02
C ARG A 47 -9.90 3.52 -14.96
N THR A 48 -8.62 3.79 -15.19
CA THR A 48 -7.84 4.71 -14.36
C THR A 48 -8.05 6.14 -14.83
N ALA A 49 -8.21 7.08 -13.90
CA ALA A 49 -8.30 8.51 -14.16
C ALA A 49 -7.42 9.29 -13.17
N PHE A 50 -6.90 10.43 -13.60
CA PHE A 50 -6.17 11.35 -12.73
C PHE A 50 -7.12 12.40 -12.18
N LEU A 51 -7.16 12.54 -10.86
CA LEU A 51 -7.84 13.63 -10.17
C LEU A 51 -6.77 14.59 -9.62
N PHE A 52 -6.82 15.84 -10.08
CA PHE A 52 -5.94 16.89 -9.57
C PHE A 52 -6.65 17.60 -8.41
N THR A 53 -6.01 17.59 -7.24
CA THR A 53 -6.54 18.28 -6.06
C THR A 53 -6.50 19.80 -6.26
N GLY A 54 -7.58 20.50 -5.88
CA GLY A 54 -7.62 21.96 -5.88
C GLY A 54 -6.86 22.59 -4.72
N GLN A 55 -6.98 23.91 -4.60
CA GLN A 55 -6.44 24.67 -3.46
C GLN A 55 -7.08 24.19 -2.14
N GLY A 56 -6.27 24.03 -1.09
CA GLY A 56 -6.71 23.66 0.25
C GLY A 56 -6.39 22.21 0.64
N ALA A 57 -5.97 21.37 -0.31
CA ALA A 57 -5.56 19.98 -0.02
C ALA A 57 -4.12 19.87 0.51
N GLN A 58 -3.32 20.94 0.40
CA GLN A 58 -1.93 20.94 0.81
C GLN A 58 -1.76 20.81 2.34
N ARG A 59 -0.70 20.11 2.76
CA ARG A 59 -0.23 20.06 4.16
C ARG A 59 1.16 20.68 4.24
N VAL A 60 1.50 21.23 5.41
CA VAL A 60 2.86 21.74 5.66
C VAL A 60 3.88 20.61 5.41
N GLY A 61 4.90 20.89 4.62
CA GLY A 61 5.97 19.92 4.31
C GLY A 61 5.65 18.89 3.23
N MET A 62 4.47 18.96 2.58
CA MET A 62 4.11 18.05 1.49
C MET A 62 5.19 18.02 0.39
N GLY A 63 5.56 16.83 -0.06
CA GLY A 63 6.54 16.61 -1.14
C GLY A 63 8.01 16.61 -0.69
N ARG A 64 8.33 17.07 0.52
CA ARG A 64 9.73 17.16 1.00
C ARG A 64 10.39 15.81 1.25
N GLU A 65 9.61 14.78 1.54
CA GLU A 65 10.12 13.44 1.87
C GLU A 65 10.14 12.50 0.65
N LEU A 66 9.88 13.02 -0.55
CA LEU A 66 9.74 12.23 -1.79
C LEU A 66 10.89 12.40 -2.80
N TYR A 67 11.88 13.26 -2.51
CA TYR A 67 13.09 13.47 -3.31
C TYR A 67 14.33 13.41 -2.41
#